data_AF-A0A9E3Z2X0-F1
#
_entry.id   AF-A0A9E3Z2X0-F1
#
_cell.length_a   1.000
_cell.length_b   1.000
_cell.length_c   1.000
_cell.angle_alpha   90.00
_cell.angle_beta   90.00
_cell.angle_gamma   90.00
#
_symmetry.space_group_name_H-M   'P 1'
#
loop_
_entity.id
_entity.type
_entity.pdbx_description
1 polymer ?
#
loop_
_entity_poly.entity_id
_entity_poly.type
_entity_poly.pdbx_seq_one_letter_code
_entity_poly.pdbx_strand_id
1 'polypeptide(L)'
;MNTVSGAQQAGGDVGNVAEQCRSGQGGEAQHRAAILSTDELFRLRMESQCHQIKRYRLEVLRESGRLLSSDEAAMEWIARFAATFDNNDSDPR
;
A
#
# COMPACT_ATOMS: atom_id res chain seq x y z
N MET A 1 57.14 -44.28 21.65
CA MET A 1 57.24 -42.81 21.48
C MET A 1 55.94 -42.34 20.85
N ASN A 2 55.18 -41.32 21.27
CA ASN A 2 55.05 -40.51 22.51
C ASN A 2 53.64 -39.86 22.41
N THR A 3 52.83 -39.61 23.44
CA THR A 3 52.77 -40.02 24.87
C THR A 3 51.32 -39.81 25.34
N VAL A 4 50.76 -40.62 26.26
CA VAL A 4 49.41 -40.38 26.80
C VAL A 4 49.46 -39.42 28.00
N SER A 5 48.73 -38.32 27.87
CA SER A 5 48.37 -37.36 28.93
C SER A 5 47.16 -36.58 28.40
N GLY A 6 46.05 -36.37 29.09
CA GLY A 6 45.78 -36.41 30.53
C GLY A 6 45.13 -35.07 30.92
N ALA A 7 44.19 -35.07 31.89
CA ALA A 7 43.41 -33.89 32.33
C ALA A 7 42.38 -33.33 31.30
N GLN A 8 41.28 -32.65 31.69
CA GLN A 8 40.53 -32.60 32.96
C GLN A 8 39.11 -32.02 32.68
N GLN A 9 38.17 -32.34 33.56
CA GLN A 9 36.76 -31.95 33.69
C GLN A 9 36.25 -30.55 33.24
N ALA A 10 34.90 -30.50 33.12
CA ALA A 10 33.97 -29.49 33.67
C ALA A 10 33.38 -28.38 32.78
N GLY A 11 32.05 -28.41 32.67
CA GLY A 11 31.19 -27.32 33.18
C GLY A 11 30.71 -26.23 32.20
N GLY A 12 29.38 -26.06 32.12
CA GLY A 12 28.72 -24.98 31.35
C GLY A 12 28.72 -25.23 29.83
N ASP A 13 27.74 -24.77 29.06
CA ASP A 13 26.75 -23.74 29.32
C ASP A 13 25.34 -24.25 28.92
N VAL A 14 24.34 -23.98 29.76
CA VAL A 14 22.94 -24.34 29.42
C VAL A 14 22.45 -23.26 28.47
N GLY A 15 22.29 -23.62 27.19
CA GLY A 15 21.94 -22.69 26.12
C GLY A 15 20.82 -21.73 26.53
N ASN A 16 21.20 -20.45 26.59
CA ASN A 16 20.40 -19.28 27.01
C ASN A 16 18.90 -19.44 26.68
N VAL A 17 18.10 -19.84 27.69
CA VAL A 17 16.64 -19.86 27.60
C VAL A 17 16.19 -18.41 27.53
N ALA A 18 15.68 -18.01 26.37
CA ALA A 18 15.37 -16.63 26.03
C ALA A 18 14.44 -15.96 27.06
N GLU A 19 15.01 -15.16 27.95
CA GLU A 19 14.25 -14.33 28.88
C GLU A 19 14.01 -12.93 28.30
N GLN A 20 12.74 -12.53 28.31
CA GLN A 20 12.24 -11.16 28.22
C GLN A 20 12.50 -10.32 26.94
N CYS A 21 11.56 -10.43 26.00
CA CYS A 21 10.94 -9.21 25.48
C CYS A 21 9.67 -8.91 26.30
N ARG A 22 9.71 -7.82 27.06
CA ARG A 22 8.65 -7.37 27.98
C ARG A 22 7.32 -7.12 27.26
N SER A 23 6.21 -7.48 27.92
CA SER A 23 4.89 -6.92 27.61
C SER A 23 4.93 -5.39 27.72
N GLY A 24 4.91 -4.71 26.58
CA GLY A 24 4.92 -3.26 26.45
C GLY A 24 3.67 -2.78 25.74
N GLN A 25 2.66 -2.44 26.54
CA GLN A 25 1.63 -1.40 26.36
C GLN A 25 1.31 -0.90 24.94
N GLY A 26 0.01 -0.90 24.60
CA GLY A 26 -0.57 0.05 23.66
C GLY A 26 -0.09 -0.09 22.22
N GLY A 27 -0.73 -0.97 21.45
CA GLY A 27 -0.60 -1.02 20.01
C GLY A 27 -1.28 0.18 19.33
N GLU A 28 -0.81 1.39 19.61
CA GLU A 28 -1.11 2.56 18.80
C GLU A 28 -0.46 2.35 17.44
N ALA A 29 -1.26 1.91 16.47
CA ALA A 29 -0.85 1.72 15.10
C ALA A 29 -0.40 3.08 14.53
N GLN A 30 0.92 3.33 14.59
CA GLN A 30 1.53 4.57 14.12
C GLN A 30 1.24 4.72 12.63
N HIS A 31 0.19 5.47 12.30
CA HIS A 31 -0.27 5.67 10.94
C HIS A 31 0.66 6.68 10.24
N ARG A 32 1.89 6.23 9.98
CA ARG A 32 2.89 6.97 9.21
C ARG A 32 2.39 7.08 7.78
N ALA A 33 1.66 8.16 7.50
CA ALA A 33 1.35 8.57 6.15
C ALA A 33 2.68 8.68 5.37
N ALA A 34 2.85 7.87 4.34
CA ALA A 34 3.98 8.00 3.44
C ALA A 34 3.83 9.33 2.71
N ILE A 35 4.85 10.20 2.78
CA ILE A 35 4.94 11.36 1.91
C ILE A 35 5.31 10.83 0.53
N LEU A 36 4.32 10.76 -0.34
CA LEU A 36 4.49 10.31 -1.72
C LEU A 36 5.19 11.39 -2.54
N SER A 37 6.06 10.96 -3.45
CA SER A 37 6.62 11.80 -4.50
C SER A 37 5.54 12.27 -5.48
N THR A 38 5.81 13.35 -6.21
CA THR A 38 4.90 13.88 -7.24
C THR A 38 4.55 12.82 -8.30
N ASP A 39 5.50 11.97 -8.70
CA ASP A 39 5.27 10.86 -9.62
C ASP A 39 4.38 9.74 -9.05
N GLU A 40 4.44 9.48 -7.74
CA GLU A 40 3.53 8.54 -7.08
C GLU A 40 2.12 9.13 -6.97
N LEU A 41 1.99 10.41 -6.59
CA LEU A 41 0.71 11.12 -6.57
C LEU A 41 0.07 11.18 -7.95
N PHE A 42 0.84 11.47 -9.00
CA PHE A 42 0.37 11.48 -10.38
C PHE A 42 -0.11 10.09 -10.82
N ARG A 43 0.67 9.03 -10.55
CA ARG A 43 0.28 7.65 -10.88
C ARG A 43 -0.99 7.22 -10.16
N LEU A 44 -1.15 7.53 -8.87
CA LEU A 44 -2.37 7.25 -8.11
C LEU A 44 -3.58 8.04 -8.64
N ARG A 45 -3.41 9.32 -8.99
CA ARG A 45 -4.48 10.10 -9.67
C ARG A 45 -4.87 9.40 -10.98
N MET A 46 -3.93 9.00 -11.82
CA MET A 46 -4.21 8.30 -13.09
C MET A 46 -4.88 6.94 -12.92
N GLU A 47 -4.48 6.14 -11.93
CA GLU A 47 -5.14 4.86 -11.60
C GLU A 47 -6.59 5.08 -11.13
N SER A 48 -6.81 6.09 -10.29
CA SER A 48 -8.15 6.49 -9.83
C SER A 48 -9.06 6.87 -11.01
N GLN A 49 -8.58 7.69 -11.96
CA GLN A 49 -9.33 8.02 -13.18
C GLN A 49 -9.68 6.76 -14.01
N CYS A 50 -8.73 5.83 -14.16
CA CYS A 50 -8.97 4.56 -14.85
C CYS A 50 -10.07 3.72 -14.16
N HIS A 51 -10.13 3.72 -12.83
CA HIS A 51 -11.18 3.03 -12.07
C HIS A 51 -12.53 3.74 -12.22
N GLN A 52 -12.57 5.07 -12.17
CA GLN A 52 -13.80 5.85 -12.37
C GLN A 52 -14.42 5.60 -13.76
N ILE A 53 -13.63 5.60 -14.83
CA ILE A 53 -14.09 5.29 -16.20
C ILE A 53 -14.69 3.87 -16.28
N LYS A 54 -14.06 2.88 -15.63
CA LYS A 54 -14.58 1.50 -15.56
C LYS A 54 -15.92 1.44 -14.81
N ARG A 55 -16.07 2.18 -13.71
CA ARG A 55 -17.33 2.27 -12.95
C ARG A 55 -18.43 2.93 -13.77
N TYR A 56 -18.12 4.05 -14.41
CA TYR A 56 -19.04 4.77 -15.30
C TYR A 56 -19.57 3.87 -16.43
N ARG A 57 -18.69 3.09 -17.07
CA ARG A 57 -19.08 2.12 -18.11
C ARG A 57 -20.10 1.08 -17.61
N LEU A 58 -19.93 0.59 -16.37
CA LEU A 58 -20.88 -0.35 -15.75
C LEU A 58 -22.19 0.32 -15.32
N GLU A 59 -22.12 1.57 -14.86
CA GLU A 59 -23.27 2.39 -14.47
C GLU A 59 -24.16 2.71 -15.68
N VAL A 60 -23.58 3.16 -16.79
CA VAL A 60 -24.28 3.38 -18.06
C VAL A 60 -24.96 2.09 -18.56
N LEU A 61 -24.28 0.95 -18.47
CA LEU A 61 -24.87 -0.35 -18.84
C LEU A 61 -26.04 -0.73 -17.93
N ARG A 62 -25.92 -0.52 -16.61
CA ARG A 62 -26.97 -0.80 -15.62
C ARG A 62 -28.21 0.08 -15.82
N GLU A 63 -28.01 1.36 -16.11
CA GLU A 63 -29.08 2.38 -16.06
C GLU A 63 -29.73 2.64 -17.42
N SER A 64 -28.98 2.49 -18.51
CA SER A 64 -29.47 2.76 -19.87
C SER A 64 -29.44 1.55 -20.81
N GLY A 65 -28.87 0.42 -20.38
CA GLY A 65 -28.65 -0.75 -21.23
C GLY A 65 -27.57 -0.57 -22.31
N ARG A 66 -26.97 0.63 -22.44
CA ARG A 66 -25.93 0.91 -23.43
C ARG A 66 -24.62 0.22 -23.04
N LEU A 67 -24.13 -0.65 -23.92
CA LEU A 67 -22.79 -1.21 -23.82
C LEU A 67 -21.79 -0.27 -24.50
N LEU A 68 -21.05 0.52 -23.72
CA LEU A 68 -19.92 1.30 -24.24
C LEU A 68 -18.68 0.42 -24.41
N SER A 69 -17.79 0.78 -25.33
CA SER A 69 -16.37 0.39 -25.31
C SER A 69 -15.60 1.14 -24.21
N SER A 70 -14.33 0.79 -24.01
CA SER A 70 -13.46 1.53 -23.08
C SER A 70 -13.20 2.96 -23.55
N ASP A 71 -13.01 3.16 -24.85
CA ASP A 71 -12.65 4.45 -25.44
C ASP A 71 -13.86 5.39 -25.48
N GLU A 72 -15.06 4.91 -25.80
CA GLU A 72 -16.30 5.69 -25.70
C GLU A 72 -16.58 6.10 -24.25
N ALA A 73 -16.38 5.18 -23.28
CA ALA A 73 -16.55 5.50 -21.87
C ALA A 73 -15.53 6.55 -21.39
N ALA A 74 -14.28 6.49 -21.87
CA ALA A 74 -13.27 7.49 -21.57
C ALA A 74 -13.61 8.86 -22.20
N MET A 75 -14.07 8.89 -23.45
CA MET A 75 -14.49 10.11 -24.14
C MET A 75 -15.71 10.77 -23.47
N GLU A 76 -16.77 10.01 -23.15
CA GLU A 76 -17.93 10.52 -22.41
C GLU A 76 -17.52 11.00 -21.01
N TRP A 77 -16.60 10.30 -20.32
CA TRP A 77 -16.10 10.70 -18.99
C TRP A 77 -15.31 12.02 -19.05
N ILE A 78 -14.37 12.16 -19.98
CA ILE A 78 -13.58 13.38 -20.18
C ILE A 78 -14.51 14.55 -20.51
N ALA A 79 -15.45 14.38 -21.44
CA ALA A 79 -16.40 15.44 -21.82
C ALA A 79 -17.28 15.93 -20.66
N ARG A 80 -17.61 15.03 -19.70
CA ARG A 80 -18.44 15.37 -18.53
C ARG A 80 -17.66 15.95 -17.36
N PHE A 81 -16.44 15.46 -17.09
CA PHE A 81 -15.75 15.69 -15.82
C PHE A 81 -14.38 16.39 -15.93
N ALA A 82 -13.80 16.54 -17.12
CA ALA A 82 -12.50 17.19 -17.27
C ALA A 82 -12.55 18.71 -16.98
N ALA A 83 -13.67 19.38 -17.30
CA ALA A 83 -13.86 20.80 -17.01
C ALA A 83 -13.89 21.12 -15.49
N THR A 84 -14.10 20.11 -14.65
CA THR A 84 -14.07 20.22 -13.18
C THR A 84 -12.77 19.74 -12.54
N PHE A 85 -11.78 19.32 -13.34
CA PHE A 85 -10.56 18.66 -12.85
C PHE A 85 -9.64 19.61 -12.06
N ASP A 86 -9.37 20.81 -12.57
CA ASP A 86 -8.49 21.79 -11.92
C ASP A 86 -9.16 22.58 -10.78
N ASN A 87 -10.50 22.61 -10.74
CA ASN A 87 -11.26 23.41 -9.77
C ASN A 87 -11.18 22.89 -8.32
N ASN A 88 -10.44 21.80 -8.07
CA ASN A 88 -10.37 21.14 -6.76
C ASN A 88 -8.94 21.05 -6.17
N ASP A 89 -7.92 21.64 -6.83
CA ASP A 89 -6.59 21.86 -6.23
C ASP A 89 -6.51 23.21 -5.47
N SER A 90 -7.64 23.89 -5.29
CA SER A 90 -7.79 25.10 -4.44
C SER A 90 -8.23 24.77 -3.01
N ASP A 91 -7.54 23.82 -2.36
CA ASP A 91 -7.64 23.53 -0.92
C ASP A 91 -6.50 24.25 -0.17
N PRO A 92 -6.75 25.38 0.52
CA PRO A 92 -5.75 26.03 1.34
C PRO A 92 -5.62 25.30 2.69
N ARG A 93 -4.67 24.36 2.75
CA ARG A 93 -4.21 23.74 4.00
C ARG A 93 -3.39 24.70 4.85
#